data_AF-A0A256F0E7-F1
#
_entry.id   AF-A0A256F0E7-F1
#
_cell.length_a   1.000
_cell.length_b   1.000
_cell.length_c   1.000
_cell.angle_alpha   90.00
_cell.angle_beta   90.00
_cell.angle_gamma   90.00
#
_symmetry.space_group_name_H-M   'P 1'
#
loop_
_entity.id
_entity.type
_entity.pdbx_description
1 polymer ?
#
loop_
_entity_poly.entity_id
_entity_poly.type
_entity_poly.pdbx_seq_one_letter_code
_entity_poly.pdbx_strand_id
1 'polypeptide(L)'
;MPMDMTVDRLLDICEAPNVRAATVKGDELGWRRQTDAETEEWRSHFVAYNGGSVEVVGWRRDDNAGEADLLSFWVAVGPNGHKACTFSTKKPAGLLNALSERLGIPDTMEKEDAIEMISAYWKRGAVEYSFTQIGSTAAIAIGPSQ
;
A
#
# COMPACT_ATOMS: atom_id res chain seq x y z
N MET A 1 -1.18 21.98 -2.55
CA MET A 1 -2.36 21.12 -2.81
C MET A 1 -1.91 19.68 -2.69
N PRO A 2 -2.71 18.75 -2.14
CA PRO A 2 -2.36 17.34 -2.05
C PRO A 2 -2.09 16.75 -3.43
N MET A 3 -0.96 16.04 -3.57
CA MET A 3 -0.55 15.43 -4.83
C MET A 3 -1.35 14.16 -5.13
N ASP A 4 -1.52 13.85 -6.42
CA ASP A 4 -2.02 12.53 -6.83
C ASP A 4 -0.93 11.47 -6.65
N MET A 5 -1.36 10.25 -6.28
CA MET A 5 -0.45 9.10 -6.23
C MET A 5 -0.09 8.64 -7.65
N THR A 6 1.20 8.45 -7.91
CA THR A 6 1.70 7.77 -9.11
C THR A 6 2.40 6.49 -8.70
N VAL A 7 2.55 5.54 -9.63
CA VAL A 7 3.27 4.28 -9.34
C VAL A 7 4.70 4.54 -8.89
N ASP A 8 5.42 5.48 -9.53
CA ASP A 8 6.79 5.81 -9.10
C ASP A 8 6.85 6.34 -7.67
N ARG A 9 5.92 7.24 -7.27
CA ARG A 9 5.86 7.73 -5.88
C ARG A 9 5.49 6.62 -4.90
N LEU A 10 4.52 5.79 -5.26
CA LEU A 10 4.11 4.66 -4.45
C LEU A 10 5.30 3.74 -4.18
N LEU A 11 6.00 3.31 -5.23
CA LEU A 11 7.15 2.44 -5.11
C LEU A 11 8.27 3.11 -4.33
N ASP A 12 8.56 4.40 -4.57
CA ASP A 12 9.61 5.12 -3.86
C ASP A 12 9.36 5.20 -2.34
N ILE A 13 8.09 5.33 -1.92
CA ILE A 13 7.69 5.27 -0.51
C ILE A 13 7.78 3.84 0.03
N CYS A 14 7.22 2.86 -0.68
CA CYS A 14 7.18 1.47 -0.24
C CYS A 14 8.57 0.80 -0.20
N GLU A 15 9.50 1.25 -1.04
CA GLU A 15 10.88 0.77 -1.06
C GLU A 15 11.76 1.38 0.04
N ALA A 16 11.28 2.42 0.73
CA ALA A 16 12.02 3.08 1.81
C ALA A 16 12.56 2.07 2.85
N PRO A 17 13.77 2.29 3.40
CA PRO A 17 14.41 1.31 4.29
C PRO A 17 13.79 1.23 5.70
N ASN A 18 13.07 2.27 6.13
CA ASN A 18 12.47 2.36 7.45
C ASN A 18 11.34 3.40 7.48
N VAL A 19 10.59 3.45 8.58
CA VAL A 19 9.44 4.36 8.76
C VAL A 19 9.85 5.81 8.64
N ARG A 20 11.01 6.21 9.16
CA ARG A 20 11.51 7.60 9.04
C ARG A 20 11.73 8.01 7.58
N ALA A 21 12.35 7.14 6.77
CA ALA A 21 12.58 7.40 5.36
C ALA A 21 11.27 7.41 4.55
N ALA A 22 10.35 6.49 4.84
CA ALA A 22 9.00 6.49 4.24
C ALA A 22 8.25 7.77 4.64
N THR A 23 8.42 8.23 5.88
CA THR A 23 7.79 9.43 6.42
C THR A 23 8.15 10.67 5.59
N VAL A 24 9.44 10.87 5.34
CA VAL A 24 9.94 12.01 4.54
C VAL A 24 9.28 12.03 3.16
N LYS A 25 9.27 10.90 2.45
CA LYS A 25 8.70 10.81 1.10
C LYS A 25 7.18 10.93 1.08
N GLY A 26 6.49 10.30 2.03
CA GLY A 26 5.03 10.35 2.11
C GLY A 26 4.50 11.73 2.50
N ASP A 27 5.25 12.51 3.29
CA ASP A 27 4.87 13.88 3.62
C ASP A 27 4.86 14.82 2.41
N GLU A 28 5.73 14.56 1.43
CA GLU A 28 5.78 15.34 0.18
C GLU A 28 4.46 15.27 -0.59
N LEU A 29 3.63 14.25 -0.35
CA LEU A 29 2.29 14.12 -0.92
C LEU A 29 1.34 15.24 -0.44
N GLY A 30 1.61 15.86 0.72
CA GLY A 30 0.70 16.82 1.35
C GLY A 30 -0.61 16.20 1.81
N TRP A 31 -0.64 14.87 2.00
CA TRP A 31 -1.78 14.13 2.53
C TRP A 31 -1.82 14.25 4.05
N ARG A 32 -3.01 14.10 4.64
CA ARG A 32 -3.15 14.12 6.09
C ARG A 32 -2.52 12.84 6.66
N ARG A 33 -1.55 12.97 7.56
CA ARG A 33 -1.09 11.80 8.33
C ARG A 33 -2.22 11.27 9.20
N GLN A 34 -2.35 9.95 9.24
CA GLN A 34 -3.17 9.28 10.23
C GLN A 34 -2.55 9.46 11.61
N THR A 35 -3.39 9.71 12.60
CA THR A 35 -2.98 9.87 14.00
C THR A 35 -2.73 8.51 14.65
N ASP A 36 -2.00 8.49 15.75
CA ASP A 36 -1.81 7.29 16.56
C ASP A 36 -3.17 6.70 16.98
N ALA A 37 -4.12 7.55 17.36
CA ALA A 37 -5.48 7.13 17.72
C ALA A 37 -6.22 6.43 16.56
N GLU A 38 -6.03 6.88 15.31
CA GLU A 38 -6.63 6.24 14.13
C GLU A 38 -6.00 4.89 13.77
N THR A 39 -4.78 4.61 14.23
CA THR A 39 -4.05 3.36 13.93
C THR A 39 -3.94 2.41 15.12
N GLU A 40 -4.37 2.84 16.32
CA GLU A 40 -4.17 2.14 17.59
C GLU A 40 -4.77 0.74 17.61
N GLU A 41 -6.01 0.59 17.15
CA GLU A 41 -6.72 -0.69 17.15
C GLU A 41 -5.97 -1.71 16.29
N TRP A 42 -5.67 -1.34 15.04
CA TRP A 42 -4.91 -2.17 14.11
C TRP A 42 -3.53 -2.53 14.69
N ARG A 43 -2.81 -1.53 15.22
CA ARG A 43 -1.47 -1.71 15.80
C ARG A 43 -1.50 -2.69 16.96
N SER A 44 -2.49 -2.57 17.84
CA SER A 44 -2.66 -3.44 19.01
C SER A 44 -2.94 -4.89 18.61
N HIS A 45 -3.86 -5.11 17.67
CA HIS A 45 -4.17 -6.45 17.16
C HIS A 45 -2.97 -7.07 16.43
N PHE A 46 -2.28 -6.28 15.61
CA PHE A 46 -1.09 -6.75 14.89
C PHE A 46 0.03 -7.14 15.86
N VAL A 47 0.32 -6.33 16.88
CA VAL A 47 1.32 -6.66 17.92
C VAL A 47 0.95 -7.93 18.67
N ALA A 48 -0.32 -8.08 19.07
CA ALA A 48 -0.80 -9.27 19.76
C ALA A 48 -0.64 -10.55 18.91
N TYR A 49 -0.88 -10.46 17.60
CA TYR A 49 -0.69 -11.57 16.66
C TYR A 49 0.79 -11.86 16.37
N ASN A 50 1.57 -10.84 16.05
CA ASN A 50 2.96 -10.97 15.61
C ASN A 50 3.90 -11.36 16.76
N GLY A 51 3.57 -11.01 18.02
CA GLY A 51 4.42 -11.31 19.17
C GLY A 51 5.69 -10.45 19.24
N GLY A 52 5.59 -9.17 18.85
CA GLY A 52 6.73 -8.25 18.82
C GLY A 52 6.29 -6.79 18.72
N SER A 53 7.03 -5.95 17.98
CA SER A 53 6.71 -4.53 17.79
C SER A 53 6.38 -4.22 16.34
N VAL A 54 5.71 -3.09 16.12
CA VAL A 54 5.50 -2.52 14.79
C VAL A 54 5.62 -1.01 14.87
N GLU A 55 6.41 -0.45 13.96
CA GLU A 55 6.39 0.98 13.65
C GLU A 55 5.55 1.16 12.39
N VAL A 56 4.57 2.07 12.42
CA VAL A 56 3.63 2.29 11.31
C VAL A 56 3.45 3.78 11.07
N VAL A 57 3.30 4.14 9.80
CA VAL A 57 2.86 5.47 9.36
C VAL A 57 1.80 5.31 8.29
N GLY A 58 0.77 6.15 8.35
CA GLY A 58 -0.32 6.16 7.40
C GLY A 58 -0.64 7.57 6.92
N TRP A 59 -1.09 7.67 5.68
CA TRP A 59 -1.55 8.90 5.06
C TRP A 59 -2.92 8.68 4.44
N ARG A 60 -3.73 9.72 4.54
CA ARG A 60 -5.06 9.78 4.00
C ARG A 60 -5.21 11.06 3.20
N ARG A 61 -5.67 10.90 1.96
CA ARG A 61 -6.12 12.02 1.15
C ARG A 61 -7.63 12.10 1.26
N ASP A 62 -8.11 13.07 2.01
CA ASP A 62 -9.54 13.37 2.04
C ASP A 62 -9.89 14.13 0.77
N ASP A 63 -10.79 13.59 -0.05
CA ASP A 63 -11.53 14.41 -1.00
C ASP A 63 -12.87 14.85 -0.40
N ASN A 64 -13.43 15.92 -0.96
CA ASN A 64 -14.70 16.50 -0.50
C ASN A 64 -15.90 15.55 -0.66
N ALA A 65 -15.71 14.36 -1.25
CA ALA A 65 -16.74 13.36 -1.52
C ALA A 65 -16.66 12.14 -0.56
N GLY A 66 -15.73 12.13 0.40
CA GLY A 66 -15.57 10.99 1.32
C GLY A 66 -14.88 9.78 0.67
N GLU A 67 -14.19 9.99 -0.45
CA GLU A 67 -13.36 9.00 -1.13
C GLU A 67 -11.91 9.24 -0.73
N ALA A 68 -11.39 8.33 0.10
CA ALA A 68 -10.05 8.45 0.64
C ALA A 68 -9.07 7.56 -0.11
N ASP A 69 -8.06 8.16 -0.73
CA ASP A 69 -6.82 7.43 -1.01
C ASP A 69 -6.14 7.17 0.34
N LEU A 70 -5.75 5.92 0.59
CA LEU A 70 -5.08 5.51 1.81
C LEU A 70 -3.74 4.89 1.45
N LEU A 71 -2.68 5.34 2.11
CA LEU A 71 -1.35 4.78 2.01
C LEU A 71 -0.88 4.44 3.42
N SER A 72 -0.33 3.25 3.62
CA SER A 72 0.32 2.89 4.87
C SER A 72 1.64 2.18 4.61
N PHE A 73 2.58 2.37 5.52
CA PHE A 73 3.89 1.73 5.52
C PHE A 73 4.22 1.32 6.95
N TRP A 74 4.74 0.11 7.14
CA TRP A 74 5.14 -0.35 8.45
C TRP A 74 6.36 -1.28 8.40
N VAL A 75 7.06 -1.33 9.54
CA VAL A 75 8.14 -2.26 9.82
C VAL A 75 7.81 -3.00 11.11
N ALA A 76 7.67 -4.31 11.02
CA ALA A 76 7.41 -5.20 12.12
C ALA A 76 8.69 -5.93 12.54
N VAL A 77 8.87 -6.11 13.85
CA VAL A 77 9.93 -6.92 14.46
C VAL A 77 9.26 -8.02 15.27
N GLY A 78 9.74 -9.25 15.17
CA GLY A 78 9.19 -10.42 15.84
C GLY A 78 9.30 -11.69 14.98
N PRO A 79 8.64 -12.79 15.38
CA PRO A 79 8.54 -14.02 14.60
C PRO A 79 8.19 -13.83 13.13
N ASN A 80 7.26 -12.91 12.82
CA ASN A 80 6.90 -12.55 11.44
C ASN A 80 7.40 -11.13 11.10
N GLY A 81 8.65 -10.80 11.45
CA GLY A 81 9.25 -9.50 11.17
C GLY A 81 9.35 -9.21 9.67
N HIS A 82 8.81 -8.09 9.23
CA HIS A 82 8.82 -7.68 7.82
C HIS A 82 8.61 -6.18 7.64
N LYS A 83 8.92 -5.69 6.44
CA LYS A 83 8.50 -4.38 5.95
C LYS A 83 7.36 -4.56 4.97
N ALA A 84 6.29 -3.80 5.11
CA ALA A 84 5.20 -3.82 4.14
C ALA A 84 4.58 -2.44 3.95
N CYS A 85 3.89 -2.30 2.82
CA CYS A 85 3.28 -1.08 2.35
C CYS A 85 1.96 -1.42 1.67
N THR A 86 0.92 -0.63 1.90
CA THR A 86 -0.36 -0.80 1.18
C THR A 86 -0.87 0.53 0.68
N PHE A 87 -1.44 0.51 -0.51
CA PHE A 87 -2.12 1.66 -1.09
C PHE A 87 -3.51 1.23 -1.57
N SER A 88 -4.52 2.03 -1.29
CA SER A 88 -5.87 1.85 -1.83
C SER A 88 -6.44 3.16 -2.34
N THR A 89 -7.26 3.05 -3.39
CA THR A 89 -7.86 4.20 -4.08
C THR A 89 -9.22 3.83 -4.67
N LYS A 90 -10.11 4.82 -4.76
CA LYS A 90 -11.37 4.74 -5.54
C LYS A 90 -11.24 5.27 -6.97
N LYS A 91 -10.02 5.62 -7.39
CA LYS A 91 -9.71 6.12 -8.74
C LYS A 91 -8.64 5.23 -9.39
N PRO A 92 -8.91 3.93 -9.60
CA PRO A 92 -7.90 2.95 -10.02
C PRO A 92 -7.57 3.01 -11.51
N ALA A 93 -8.19 3.91 -12.28
CA ALA A 93 -8.01 4.00 -13.72
C ALA A 93 -6.52 4.14 -14.07
N GLY A 94 -6.01 3.18 -14.85
CA GLY A 94 -4.61 3.16 -15.29
C GLY A 94 -3.60 2.61 -14.27
N LEU A 95 -3.99 2.33 -13.02
CA LEU A 95 -3.07 1.87 -11.99
C LEU A 95 -2.41 0.52 -12.34
N LEU A 96 -3.19 -0.46 -12.81
CA LEU A 96 -2.67 -1.76 -13.25
C LEU A 96 -1.68 -1.64 -14.43
N ASN A 97 -2.00 -0.76 -15.39
CA ASN A 97 -1.14 -0.55 -16.55
C ASN A 97 0.19 0.08 -16.12
N ALA A 98 0.15 1.12 -15.30
CA ALA A 98 1.35 1.78 -14.78
C ALA A 98 2.21 0.84 -13.91
N LEU A 99 1.58 -0.04 -13.11
CA LEU A 99 2.29 -1.08 -12.37
C LEU A 99 2.97 -2.06 -13.31
N SER A 100 2.28 -2.49 -14.37
CA SER A 100 2.85 -3.41 -15.36
C SER A 100 3.98 -2.79 -16.17
N GLU A 101 3.91 -1.49 -16.47
CA GLU A 101 5.01 -0.76 -17.12
C GLU A 101 6.26 -0.73 -16.24
N ARG A 102 6.07 -0.58 -14.91
CA ARG A 102 7.17 -0.43 -13.96
C ARG A 102 7.75 -1.75 -13.44
N LEU A 103 6.92 -2.78 -13.31
CA LEU A 103 7.24 -4.10 -12.76
C LEU A 103 7.36 -5.19 -13.85
N GLY A 104 6.98 -4.89 -15.10
CA GLY A 104 6.84 -5.88 -16.17
C GLY A 104 5.51 -6.63 -16.10
N ILE A 105 5.39 -7.68 -16.93
CA ILE A 105 4.18 -8.52 -16.99
C ILE A 105 3.96 -9.21 -15.62
N PRO A 106 2.73 -9.24 -15.08
CA PRO A 106 2.42 -10.00 -13.87
C PRO A 106 2.79 -11.48 -14.02
N ASP A 107 3.24 -12.11 -12.94
CA ASP A 107 3.50 -13.55 -12.92
C ASP A 107 2.19 -14.34 -12.93
N THR A 108 1.17 -13.81 -12.26
CA THR A 108 -0.23 -14.27 -12.38
C THR A 108 -1.16 -13.08 -12.53
N MET A 109 -2.22 -13.27 -13.31
CA MET A 109 -3.29 -12.29 -13.48
C MET A 109 -4.60 -13.03 -13.67
N GLU A 110 -5.60 -12.66 -12.89
CA GLU A 110 -6.96 -13.22 -12.98
C GLU A 110 -7.95 -12.10 -13.23
N LYS A 111 -8.99 -12.41 -13.98
CA LYS A 111 -10.08 -11.49 -14.26
C LYS A 111 -11.40 -12.24 -14.14
N GLU A 112 -12.29 -11.72 -13.31
CA GLU A 112 -13.64 -12.23 -13.13
C GLU A 112 -14.65 -11.14 -13.49
N ASP A 113 -15.17 -11.23 -14.71
CA ASP A 113 -16.06 -10.22 -15.28
C ASP A 113 -17.40 -10.12 -14.53
N ALA A 114 -17.89 -11.22 -13.93
CA ALA A 114 -19.18 -11.24 -13.23
C ALA A 114 -19.21 -10.36 -11.97
N ILE A 115 -18.05 -10.08 -11.38
CA ILE A 115 -17.90 -9.23 -10.18
C ILE A 115 -16.96 -8.04 -10.42
N GLU A 116 -16.66 -7.73 -11.69
CA GLU A 116 -15.75 -6.65 -12.09
C GLU A 116 -14.43 -6.69 -11.31
N MET A 117 -13.86 -7.88 -11.15
CA MET A 117 -12.65 -8.11 -10.36
C MET A 117 -11.45 -8.40 -11.26
N ILE A 118 -10.33 -7.76 -10.95
CA ILE A 118 -9.03 -8.03 -11.56
C ILE A 118 -8.02 -8.21 -10.43
N SER A 119 -7.25 -9.29 -10.45
CA SER A 119 -6.11 -9.49 -9.57
C SER A 119 -4.84 -9.65 -10.40
N ALA A 120 -3.73 -9.14 -9.90
CA ALA A 120 -2.43 -9.28 -10.53
C ALA A 120 -1.34 -9.40 -9.47
N TYR A 121 -0.36 -10.25 -9.71
CA TYR A 121 0.71 -10.51 -8.76
C TYR A 121 2.08 -10.50 -9.46
N TRP A 122 3.07 -9.93 -8.78
CA TRP A 122 4.46 -9.90 -9.21
C TRP A 122 5.36 -10.29 -8.04
N LYS A 123 6.32 -11.17 -8.29
CA LYS A 123 7.47 -11.47 -7.44
C LYS A 123 8.72 -10.92 -8.12
N ARG A 124 9.36 -9.95 -7.50
CA ARG A 124 10.60 -9.32 -7.99
C ARG A 124 11.68 -9.47 -6.93
N GLY A 125 12.44 -10.56 -7.04
CA GLY A 125 13.42 -10.94 -6.03
C GLY A 125 12.74 -11.28 -4.70
N ALA A 126 13.13 -10.59 -3.63
CA ALA A 126 12.59 -10.79 -2.28
C ALA A 126 11.32 -9.96 -2.00
N VAL A 127 10.74 -9.30 -3.00
CA VAL A 127 9.57 -8.43 -2.86
C VAL A 127 8.41 -8.98 -3.69
N GLU A 128 7.23 -8.99 -3.08
CA GLU A 128 5.95 -9.34 -3.71
C GLU A 128 5.04 -8.12 -3.80
N TYR A 129 4.32 -8.03 -4.91
CA TYR A 129 3.33 -7.01 -5.22
C TYR A 129 2.03 -7.74 -5.52
N SER A 130 0.98 -7.45 -4.75
CA SER A 130 -0.35 -8.05 -4.91
C SER A 130 -1.36 -6.94 -5.14
N PHE A 131 -1.90 -6.87 -6.35
CA PHE A 131 -2.89 -5.90 -6.78
C PHE A 131 -4.26 -6.58 -6.89
N THR A 132 -5.29 -5.90 -6.38
CA THR A 132 -6.68 -6.28 -6.58
C THR A 132 -7.50 -5.04 -6.90
N GLN A 133 -8.33 -5.13 -7.92
CA GLN A 133 -9.37 -4.15 -8.25
C GLN A 133 -10.73 -4.84 -8.21
N ILE A 134 -11.71 -4.19 -7.60
CA ILE A 134 -13.12 -4.61 -7.59
C ILE A 134 -13.96 -3.37 -7.90
N GLY A 135 -14.63 -3.38 -9.04
CA GLY A 135 -15.37 -2.22 -9.56
C GLY A 135 -14.48 -0.98 -9.62
N SER A 136 -14.88 0.09 -8.91
CA SER A 136 -14.17 1.37 -8.86
C SER A 136 -13.11 1.46 -7.75
N THR A 137 -12.82 0.40 -7.01
CA THR A 137 -11.80 0.41 -5.95
C THR A 137 -10.65 -0.49 -6.31
N ALA A 138 -9.41 -0.07 -6.07
CA ALA A 138 -8.26 -0.94 -6.11
C ALA A 138 -7.39 -0.80 -4.86
N ALA A 139 -6.64 -1.85 -4.58
CA ALA A 139 -5.60 -1.89 -3.58
C ALA A 139 -4.37 -2.61 -4.12
N ILE A 140 -3.21 -2.21 -3.64
CA ILE A 140 -1.96 -2.93 -3.82
C ILE A 140 -1.27 -3.09 -2.47
N ALA A 141 -0.85 -4.32 -2.18
CA ALA A 141 0.01 -4.67 -1.07
C ALA A 141 1.41 -4.99 -1.59
N ILE A 142 2.43 -4.44 -0.92
CA ILE A 142 3.84 -4.63 -1.26
C ILE A 142 4.55 -5.10 0.01
N GLY A 143 5.21 -6.25 -0.05
CA GLY A 143 5.82 -6.87 1.13
C GLY A 143 6.93 -7.84 0.77
N PRO A 144 7.53 -8.52 1.76
CA PRO A 144 8.50 -9.56 1.48
C PRO A 144 7.80 -10.70 0.75
N SER A 145 8.56 -11.37 -0.11
CA SER A 145 8.10 -12.61 -0.70
C SER A 145 8.05 -13.72 0.34
N GLN A 146 6.91 -14.40 0.49
CA GLN A 146 6.83 -15.60 1.31
C GLN A 146 7.44 -16.83 0.61
#